data_AF-A0A966KKM7-F1
#
_entry.id   AF-A0A966KKM7-F1
#
_cell.length_a   1.000
_cell.length_b   1.000
_cell.length_c   1.000
_cell.angle_alpha   90.00
_cell.angle_beta   90.00
_cell.angle_gamma   90.00
#
_symmetry.space_group_name_H-M   'P 1'
#
loop_
_entity.id
_entity.type
_entity.pdbx_description
1 polymer ?
#
loop_
_entity_poly.entity_id
_entity_poly.type
_entity_poly.pdbx_seq_one_letter_code
_entity_poly.pdbx_strand_id
1 'polypeptide(L)'
;LQGNRYITTLSVLLDGQVATTVHLDDSSFITPGQRIDDANVSHLVSFSGVDDVGFRDVLVPGVTATEWIRVPSAGLDRFGAPDSPLAYLFTRLRANPLEGYRQDPELRLARLFTTPRASDFRLRTIARVSGNASSQLIDALIGRPGTAQGYAAVEGDLYLFGDLDARPSSADDGDLTTAWVTPFGPQIGSGLTVINPAATTIDHLRLSVIADGRHSVPTSLLLTADDGSEHLVTVPEIVDDPRAGSVSTVDIPVDAFTTTRVRVAIAGQRYVDTKDPFTARPHALPIAIAELGLPHIVGPVPSSMPETCHSGILTLDGTDLPVRLSGPTAAALDRQAIVAQSCADPDLRLGAGDHALATTTGLDTGIDIDQVAFSSLVAGTPQSLDASPAALGSLPAITSDPTGRLSYRVTSADATTPYWLVLGQSLSKGWTARIRGGASLGEPTLIDGFANGWLIDPSVVGTSVVIDLVWAPQRSVNLALLISAFWLGLLLIAAVVLALRARRARTPLGHTLVIPSPIGTALAAPTCAAIPARAIAVIASGLLAGFIGGAAVGLAVAVIAAASSLRPKGRILLLAAPILAMGGVVVLYVALQMKRRIPVGVEWVSGFLIAHELTLIAVFCVVAETLLRFAARIRPKAA
;
A
#
# COMPACT_ATOMS: atom_id res chain seq x y z
N LEU A 1 14.83 1.53 21.80
CA LEU A 1 15.56 0.77 20.75
C LEU A 1 14.70 -0.42 20.34
N GLN A 2 14.01 -0.35 19.20
CA GLN A 2 12.93 -1.30 18.85
C GLN A 2 13.18 -2.10 17.56
N GLY A 3 14.36 -2.00 16.96
CA GLY A 3 14.75 -2.92 15.89
C GLY A 3 15.18 -4.27 16.45
N ASN A 4 14.73 -5.37 15.85
CA ASN A 4 15.25 -6.72 16.08
C ASN A 4 16.54 -6.98 15.27
N ARG A 5 16.94 -6.02 14.45
CA ARG A 5 18.16 -6.00 13.66
C ARG A 5 18.60 -4.55 13.46
N TYR A 6 19.91 -4.38 13.35
CA TYR A 6 20.55 -3.10 13.08
C TYR A 6 21.64 -3.30 12.03
N ILE A 7 21.98 -2.22 11.33
CA ILE A 7 23.21 -2.22 10.52
C ILE A 7 24.37 -2.28 11.50
N THR A 8 25.20 -3.31 11.41
CA THR A 8 26.40 -3.47 12.25
C THR A 8 27.68 -3.28 11.46
N THR A 9 27.61 -3.31 10.13
CA THR A 9 28.77 -3.15 9.25
C THR A 9 28.34 -2.56 7.91
N LEU A 10 29.15 -1.66 7.35
CA LEU A 10 28.93 -1.00 6.07
C LEU A 10 30.09 -1.24 5.11
N SER A 11 29.76 -1.86 3.97
CA SER A 11 30.48 -1.81 2.69
C SER A 11 30.58 -0.38 2.18
N VAL A 12 31.70 0.07 1.63
CA VAL A 12 31.83 1.43 1.15
C VAL A 12 32.51 1.45 -0.21
N LEU A 13 31.84 2.00 -1.23
CA LEU A 13 32.36 1.96 -2.59
C LEU A 13 32.56 3.37 -3.16
N LEU A 14 33.77 3.62 -3.67
CA LEU A 14 34.12 4.78 -4.48
C LEU A 14 34.44 4.28 -5.90
N ASP A 15 33.80 4.86 -6.91
CA ASP A 15 33.93 4.46 -8.32
C ASP A 15 33.74 2.95 -8.54
N GLY A 16 32.83 2.34 -7.78
CA GLY A 16 32.52 0.91 -7.85
C GLY A 16 33.58 -0.02 -7.24
N GLN A 17 34.61 0.51 -6.58
CA GLN A 17 35.61 -0.25 -5.83
C GLN A 17 35.39 -0.09 -4.32
N VAL A 18 35.52 -1.19 -3.56
CA VAL A 18 35.43 -1.13 -2.10
C VAL A 18 36.60 -0.31 -1.56
N ALA A 19 36.28 0.89 -1.07
CA ALA A 19 37.23 1.80 -0.47
C ALA A 19 37.48 1.46 1.01
N THR A 20 36.42 1.10 1.75
CA THR A 20 36.53 0.72 3.16
C THR A 20 35.37 -0.17 3.63
N THR A 21 35.50 -0.69 4.85
CA THR A 21 34.44 -1.39 5.58
C THR A 21 34.40 -0.85 7.00
N VAL A 22 33.23 -0.40 7.44
CA VAL A 22 33.04 0.24 8.76
C VAL A 22 32.19 -0.63 9.65
N HIS A 23 32.57 -0.79 10.91
CA HIS A 23 31.71 -1.40 11.93
C HIS A 23 30.95 -0.32 12.69
N LEU A 24 29.63 -0.49 12.80
CA LEU A 24 28.76 0.44 13.52
C LEU A 24 28.64 0.01 14.97
N ASP A 25 28.71 0.97 15.88
CA ASP A 25 28.51 0.79 17.31
C ASP A 25 27.27 1.57 17.81
N ASP A 26 27.03 1.55 19.12
CA ASP A 26 25.85 2.17 19.74
C ASP A 26 25.75 3.69 19.50
N SER A 27 26.87 4.37 19.17
CA SER A 27 26.87 5.80 18.83
C SER A 27 26.11 6.10 17.52
N SER A 28 25.92 5.10 16.66
CA SER A 28 25.14 5.23 15.42
C SER A 28 23.64 5.45 15.66
N PHE A 29 23.14 5.20 16.87
CA PHE A 29 21.72 5.34 17.21
C PHE A 29 21.34 6.65 17.89
N ILE A 30 22.31 7.50 18.22
CA ILE A 30 22.10 8.76 18.94
C ILE A 30 22.72 9.93 18.16
N THR A 31 22.05 11.09 18.16
CA THR A 31 22.57 12.33 17.55
C THR A 31 23.93 12.70 18.18
N PRO A 32 24.96 13.07 17.41
CA PRO A 32 24.96 13.44 15.98
C PRO A 32 25.12 12.26 14.99
N GLY A 33 25.12 11.01 15.48
CA GLY A 33 25.41 9.80 14.71
C GLY A 33 26.91 9.47 14.70
N GLN A 34 27.25 8.36 14.04
CA GLN A 34 28.64 7.95 13.82
C GLN A 34 29.14 8.54 12.50
N ARG A 35 30.23 9.30 12.52
CA ARG A 35 30.85 9.84 11.30
C ARG A 35 31.39 8.67 10.47
N ILE A 36 30.95 8.60 9.22
CA ILE A 36 31.32 7.58 8.25
C ILE A 36 31.85 8.32 7.02
N ASP A 37 32.97 7.87 6.48
CA ASP A 37 33.44 8.29 5.17
C ASP A 37 33.10 7.14 4.18
N ASP A 38 32.05 7.36 3.35
CA ASP A 38 31.49 6.57 2.21
C ASP A 38 30.62 5.29 2.55
N ALA A 39 29.66 4.78 1.68
CA ALA A 39 28.85 3.51 1.90
C ALA A 39 27.94 2.90 0.74
N ASN A 40 27.66 1.55 0.74
CA ASN A 40 26.37 0.79 0.49
C ASN A 40 26.44 -0.78 0.79
N VAL A 41 25.29 -1.48 1.02
CA VAL A 41 25.15 -2.97 1.21
C VAL A 41 23.84 -3.56 0.60
N SER A 42 23.86 -4.79 0.05
CA SER A 42 22.68 -5.53 -0.46
C SER A 42 22.73 -7.06 -0.21
N HIS A 43 21.61 -7.76 -0.51
CA HIS A 43 21.34 -9.22 -0.55
C HIS A 43 20.66 -9.90 0.66
N LEU A 44 19.33 -9.84 0.70
CA LEU A 44 18.47 -10.77 1.45
C LEU A 44 17.39 -11.37 0.53
N VAL A 45 17.08 -12.66 0.73
CA VAL A 45 16.16 -13.46 -0.11
C VAL A 45 14.68 -13.27 0.31
N SER A 46 14.42 -12.74 1.51
CA SER A 46 13.09 -12.30 1.98
C SER A 46 13.24 -11.40 3.21
N PHE A 47 12.32 -10.44 3.38
CA PHE A 47 12.29 -9.46 4.48
C PHE A 47 11.17 -9.72 5.51
N SER A 48 10.46 -10.85 5.43
CA SER A 48 9.38 -11.16 6.38
C SER A 48 9.92 -11.54 7.77
N GLY A 49 9.39 -10.91 8.84
CA GLY A 49 9.74 -11.22 10.24
C GLY A 49 11.04 -10.58 10.75
N VAL A 50 11.60 -9.65 10.00
CA VAL A 50 12.80 -8.87 10.34
C VAL A 50 12.50 -7.38 10.11
N ASP A 51 13.03 -6.51 10.96
CA ASP A 51 12.83 -5.07 10.76
C ASP A 51 13.68 -4.57 9.59
N ASP A 52 13.13 -3.59 8.87
CA ASP A 52 13.89 -2.81 7.91
C ASP A 52 14.98 -2.02 8.64
N VAL A 53 16.13 -1.87 7.99
CA VAL A 53 17.24 -1.08 8.49
C VAL A 53 17.57 -0.01 7.46
N GLY A 54 17.94 1.18 7.90
CA GLY A 54 18.19 2.30 7.02
C GLY A 54 18.97 3.39 7.71
N PHE A 55 19.34 4.40 6.92
CA PHE A 55 19.95 5.62 7.41
C PHE A 55 18.87 6.68 7.59
N ARG A 56 18.92 7.41 8.70
CA ARG A 56 18.08 8.59 8.89
C ARG A 56 18.57 9.75 8.01
N ASP A 57 19.87 9.99 8.03
CA ASP A 57 20.54 11.04 7.26
C ASP A 57 21.92 10.53 6.79
N VAL A 58 22.36 10.99 5.62
CA VAL A 58 23.74 10.80 5.12
C VAL A 58 24.29 12.17 4.75
N LEU A 59 25.26 12.66 5.53
CA LEU A 59 25.90 13.95 5.30
C LEU A 59 27.31 13.74 4.74
N VAL A 60 27.58 14.30 3.57
CA VAL A 60 28.93 14.33 2.98
C VAL A 60 29.48 15.74 3.13
N PRO A 61 30.57 15.96 3.90
CA PRO A 61 31.13 17.29 4.10
C PRO A 61 31.43 18.02 2.79
N GLY A 62 30.99 19.27 2.68
CA GLY A 62 31.17 20.08 1.47
C GLY A 62 30.21 19.76 0.32
N VAL A 63 29.30 18.79 0.48
CA VAL A 63 28.28 18.44 -0.49
C VAL A 63 26.90 18.74 0.07
N THR A 64 26.12 19.54 -0.64
CA THR A 64 24.69 19.68 -0.41
C THR A 64 23.94 19.02 -1.55
N ALA A 65 23.15 17.99 -1.24
CA ALA A 65 22.25 17.36 -2.18
C ALA A 65 20.86 17.99 -2.02
N THR A 66 20.32 18.56 -3.09
CA THR A 66 18.90 18.94 -3.14
C THR A 66 18.24 18.17 -4.26
N GLU A 67 17.20 17.41 -3.92
CA GLU A 67 16.42 16.69 -4.91
C GLU A 67 15.30 17.58 -5.45
N TRP A 68 15.14 17.55 -6.77
CA TRP A 68 14.13 18.29 -7.51
C TRP A 68 13.48 17.37 -8.54
N ILE A 69 12.15 17.39 -8.61
CA ILE A 69 11.42 16.67 -9.66
C ILE A 69 11.27 17.60 -10.87
N ARG A 70 11.88 17.21 -12.00
CA ARG A 70 11.69 17.93 -13.27
C ARG A 70 10.37 17.52 -13.91
N VAL A 71 9.49 18.49 -14.08
CA VAL A 71 8.18 18.32 -14.70
C VAL A 71 8.37 18.14 -16.22
N PRO A 72 7.73 17.14 -16.85
CA PRO A 72 7.81 16.98 -18.30
C PRO A 72 7.32 18.22 -19.06
N SER A 73 8.11 18.68 -20.02
CA SER A 73 7.82 19.87 -20.85
C SER A 73 7.47 19.54 -22.31
N ALA A 74 7.44 18.25 -22.68
CA ALA A 74 7.09 17.83 -24.03
C ALA A 74 5.64 18.21 -24.39
N GLY A 75 5.44 18.88 -25.52
CA GLY A 75 4.12 19.33 -26.00
C GLY A 75 3.66 20.67 -25.41
N LEU A 76 4.46 21.30 -24.54
CA LEU A 76 4.14 22.59 -23.93
C LEU A 76 4.11 23.74 -24.95
N ASP A 77 4.83 23.59 -26.06
CA ASP A 77 4.82 24.50 -27.22
C ASP A 77 3.42 24.71 -27.80
N ARG A 78 2.53 23.71 -27.69
CA ARG A 78 1.12 23.81 -28.10
C ARG A 78 0.32 24.82 -27.29
N PHE A 79 0.82 25.20 -26.11
CA PHE A 79 0.24 26.22 -25.25
C PHE A 79 1.00 27.55 -25.36
N GLY A 80 1.66 27.83 -26.49
CA GLY A 80 2.36 29.10 -26.72
C GLY A 80 1.46 30.29 -27.09
N ALA A 81 0.21 30.05 -27.52
CA ALA A 81 -0.68 31.13 -27.95
C ALA A 81 -1.32 31.86 -26.76
N PRO A 82 -1.49 33.21 -26.79
CA PRO A 82 -1.97 34.00 -25.65
C PRO A 82 -3.28 33.53 -25.00
N ASP A 83 -4.19 32.96 -25.80
CA ASP A 83 -5.51 32.50 -25.34
C ASP A 83 -5.53 31.01 -24.98
N SER A 84 -4.42 30.29 -25.14
CA SER A 84 -4.33 28.88 -24.72
C SER A 84 -4.30 28.79 -23.20
N PRO A 85 -5.31 28.16 -22.56
CA PRO A 85 -5.31 27.95 -21.12
C PRO A 85 -4.21 26.97 -20.75
N LEU A 86 -3.47 27.28 -19.69
CA LEU A 86 -2.39 26.47 -19.16
C LEU A 86 -2.52 26.39 -17.65
N ALA A 87 -2.45 25.18 -17.10
CA ALA A 87 -2.43 24.95 -15.68
C ALA A 87 -1.29 24.03 -15.28
N TYR A 88 -0.65 24.35 -14.17
CA TYR A 88 0.28 23.46 -13.49
C TYR A 88 -0.36 22.96 -12.21
N LEU A 89 -0.27 21.66 -11.96
CA LEU A 89 -0.79 21.03 -10.75
C LEU A 89 0.31 20.16 -10.15
N PHE A 90 0.86 20.61 -9.03
CA PHE A 90 1.90 19.88 -8.31
C PHE A 90 1.29 19.32 -7.03
N THR A 91 1.33 18.01 -6.89
CA THR A 91 0.88 17.32 -5.68
C THR A 91 2.06 16.55 -5.10
N ARG A 92 2.19 16.59 -3.78
CA ARG A 92 3.22 15.89 -3.00
C ARG A 92 2.79 14.45 -2.78
N LEU A 93 3.70 13.49 -2.95
CA LEU A 93 3.47 12.14 -2.46
C LEU A 93 3.58 12.12 -0.93
N ARG A 94 2.54 11.60 -0.30
CA ARG A 94 2.40 11.54 1.16
C ARG A 94 1.82 10.21 1.60
N ALA A 95 2.12 9.83 2.83
CA ALA A 95 1.53 8.72 3.54
C ALA A 95 0.47 9.22 4.54
N ASN A 96 -0.28 8.29 5.12
CA ASN A 96 -1.10 8.61 6.28
C ASN A 96 -0.19 8.59 7.52
N PRO A 97 0.02 9.71 8.25
CA PRO A 97 0.93 9.71 9.39
C PRO A 97 0.42 8.90 10.59
N LEU A 98 -0.86 8.51 10.62
CA LEU A 98 -1.37 7.52 11.58
C LEU A 98 -0.75 6.13 11.35
N GLU A 99 -0.21 5.87 10.16
CA GLU A 99 0.66 4.72 9.91
C GLU A 99 2.09 5.09 10.33
N GLY A 100 2.38 5.11 11.64
CA GLY A 100 3.67 5.57 12.20
C GLY A 100 4.94 4.84 11.73
N TYR A 101 4.79 3.81 10.90
CA TYR A 101 5.88 3.10 10.20
C TYR A 101 6.08 3.57 8.75
N ARG A 102 5.29 4.52 8.26
CA ARG A 102 5.44 5.14 6.94
C ARG A 102 5.75 6.62 7.08
N GLN A 103 6.78 7.04 6.34
CA GLN A 103 7.10 8.44 6.14
C GLN A 103 6.56 8.91 4.79
N ASP A 104 6.28 10.21 4.68
CA ASP A 104 5.94 10.81 3.40
C ASP A 104 7.07 10.59 2.39
N PRO A 105 6.79 10.01 1.19
CA PRO A 105 7.82 9.83 0.17
C PRO A 105 8.45 11.15 -0.30
N GLU A 106 7.68 12.24 -0.26
CA GLU A 106 8.19 13.58 -0.51
C GLU A 106 7.94 14.45 0.72
N LEU A 107 8.94 14.76 1.55
CA LEU A 107 8.76 15.60 2.75
C LEU A 107 8.44 17.07 2.43
N ARG A 108 8.76 17.50 1.21
CA ARG A 108 8.49 18.83 0.67
C ARG A 108 8.21 18.73 -0.83
N LEU A 109 7.48 19.71 -1.38
CA LEU A 109 7.37 19.87 -2.82
C LEU A 109 8.62 20.57 -3.35
N ALA A 110 9.26 19.99 -4.37
CA ALA A 110 10.35 20.62 -5.11
C ALA A 110 10.18 20.28 -6.60
N ARG A 111 9.85 21.29 -7.42
CA ARG A 111 9.51 21.14 -8.84
C ARG A 111 10.29 22.11 -9.71
N LEU A 112 10.88 21.59 -10.78
CA LEU A 112 11.40 22.40 -11.89
C LEU A 112 10.43 22.29 -13.05
N PHE A 113 9.86 23.40 -13.49
CA PHE A 113 8.89 23.44 -14.59
C PHE A 113 9.18 24.57 -15.56
N THR A 114 8.75 24.42 -16.81
CA THR A 114 8.96 25.44 -17.85
C THR A 114 7.62 26.09 -18.17
N THR A 115 7.61 27.38 -18.44
CA THR A 115 6.47 28.14 -18.98
C THR A 115 6.75 28.56 -20.42
N PRO A 116 5.87 28.26 -21.40
CA PRO A 116 6.18 28.48 -22.83
C PRO A 116 6.14 29.96 -23.23
N ARG A 117 5.43 30.79 -22.46
CA ARG A 117 5.26 32.22 -22.68
C ARG A 117 5.11 32.92 -21.34
N ALA A 118 5.41 34.20 -21.30
CA ALA A 118 5.15 34.97 -20.09
C ALA A 118 3.63 35.16 -19.91
N SER A 119 3.09 34.66 -18.80
CA SER A 119 1.66 34.61 -18.50
C SER A 119 1.37 35.01 -17.03
N ASP A 120 0.18 35.54 -16.79
CA ASP A 120 -0.33 35.75 -15.43
C ASP A 120 -1.01 34.46 -14.97
N PHE A 121 -0.76 34.05 -13.74
CA PHE A 121 -1.31 32.84 -13.14
C PHE A 121 -1.97 33.13 -11.80
N ARG A 122 -3.11 32.50 -11.54
CA ARG A 122 -3.72 32.45 -10.22
C ARG A 122 -3.12 31.30 -9.43
N LEU A 123 -2.56 31.60 -8.26
CA LEU A 123 -2.09 30.59 -7.30
C LEU A 123 -3.25 29.99 -6.51
N ARG A 124 -3.25 28.67 -6.35
CA ARG A 124 -4.11 27.93 -5.42
C ARG A 124 -3.27 26.90 -4.68
N THR A 125 -3.31 26.94 -3.35
CA THR A 125 -2.51 26.07 -2.50
C THR A 125 -3.42 25.26 -1.58
N ILE A 126 -3.16 23.96 -1.46
CA ILE A 126 -3.80 23.11 -0.46
C ILE A 126 -2.75 22.73 0.58
N ALA A 127 -3.08 23.02 1.84
CA ALA A 127 -2.24 22.76 2.99
C ALA A 127 -2.97 21.90 4.03
N ARG A 128 -2.22 21.34 4.96
CA ARG A 128 -2.72 20.68 6.18
C ARG A 128 -1.81 21.02 7.34
N VAL A 129 -2.33 20.92 8.55
CA VAL A 129 -1.48 20.88 9.74
C VAL A 129 -0.63 19.60 9.69
N SER A 130 0.67 19.74 9.91
CA SER A 130 1.62 18.64 9.82
C SER A 130 1.41 17.67 10.97
N GLY A 131 1.25 16.39 10.65
CA GLY A 131 1.07 15.33 11.65
C GLY A 131 2.35 14.95 12.41
N ASN A 132 3.49 15.50 11.99
CA ASN A 132 4.81 15.19 12.52
C ASN A 132 5.48 16.37 13.24
N ALA A 133 4.86 17.55 13.23
CA ALA A 133 5.40 18.74 13.89
C ALA A 133 5.37 18.62 15.42
N SER A 134 6.18 19.39 16.13
CA SER A 134 6.19 19.36 17.59
C SER A 134 4.88 19.94 18.17
N SER A 135 4.49 19.53 19.38
CA SER A 135 3.23 19.98 19.99
C SER A 135 3.16 21.50 20.15
N GLN A 136 4.28 22.11 20.51
CA GLN A 136 4.44 23.55 20.72
C GLN A 136 4.21 24.31 19.41
N LEU A 137 4.74 23.78 18.29
CA LEU A 137 4.55 24.38 16.98
C LEU A 137 3.08 24.31 16.57
N ILE A 138 2.39 23.20 16.88
CA ILE A 138 0.96 23.07 16.59
C ILE A 138 0.10 23.99 17.48
N ASP A 139 0.35 24.04 18.79
CA ASP A 139 -0.40 24.93 19.70
C ASP A 139 -0.21 26.41 19.33
N ALA A 140 1.00 26.80 18.93
CA ALA A 140 1.27 28.13 18.40
C ALA A 140 0.53 28.38 17.06
N LEU A 141 0.55 27.41 16.15
CA LEU A 141 -0.10 27.49 14.84
C LEU A 141 -1.63 27.65 14.95
N ILE A 142 -2.27 26.93 15.88
CA ILE A 142 -3.71 27.07 16.13
C ILE A 142 -4.06 28.28 17.01
N GLY A 143 -3.06 29.00 17.50
CA GLY A 143 -3.24 30.20 18.33
C GLY A 143 -3.74 29.90 19.75
N ARG A 144 -3.38 28.76 20.34
CA ARG A 144 -3.77 28.42 21.71
C ARG A 144 -3.18 29.47 22.68
N PRO A 145 -3.98 30.02 23.62
CA PRO A 145 -3.47 30.95 24.64
C PRO A 145 -2.39 30.30 25.50
N GLY A 146 -1.31 31.05 25.81
CA GLY A 146 -0.19 30.57 26.61
C GLY A 146 0.01 31.36 27.90
N THR A 147 1.24 31.32 28.42
CA THR A 147 1.62 31.92 29.72
C THR A 147 1.40 33.42 29.80
N ALA A 148 1.61 34.14 28.70
CA ALA A 148 1.34 35.58 28.61
C ALA A 148 -0.15 35.93 28.82
N GLN A 149 -1.06 34.98 28.57
CA GLN A 149 -2.50 35.10 28.78
C GLN A 149 -2.97 34.45 30.09
N GLY A 150 -2.06 34.00 30.95
CA GLY A 150 -2.39 33.40 32.25
C GLY A 150 -2.71 31.90 32.21
N TYR A 151 -2.41 31.21 31.10
CA TYR A 151 -2.59 29.76 30.96
C TYR A 151 -1.26 29.02 31.04
N ALA A 152 -1.28 27.74 31.37
CA ALA A 152 -0.09 26.91 31.22
C ALA A 152 0.24 26.71 29.73
N ALA A 153 1.52 26.51 29.43
CA ALA A 153 1.97 25.99 28.14
C ALA A 153 2.62 24.62 28.34
N VAL A 154 2.34 23.68 27.45
CA VAL A 154 2.87 22.31 27.55
C VAL A 154 3.78 22.02 26.37
N GLU A 155 4.96 21.51 26.68
CA GLU A 155 6.00 21.15 25.73
C GLU A 155 6.24 19.64 25.77
N GLY A 156 6.23 18.98 24.61
CA GLY A 156 6.63 17.59 24.49
C GLY A 156 6.69 17.13 23.03
N ASP A 157 7.71 16.35 22.72
CA ASP A 157 8.05 16.02 21.32
C ASP A 157 7.55 14.62 20.92
N LEU A 158 6.97 13.88 21.87
CA LEU A 158 6.51 12.51 21.68
C LEU A 158 5.04 12.39 22.02
N TYR A 159 4.23 12.13 21.01
CA TYR A 159 2.83 11.76 21.12
C TYR A 159 2.47 10.79 19.97
N LEU A 160 1.28 10.23 20.02
CA LEU A 160 0.81 9.24 19.06
C LEU A 160 0.91 9.81 17.63
N PHE A 161 1.69 9.12 16.78
CA PHE A 161 2.03 9.59 15.44
C PHE A 161 0.80 9.99 14.63
N GLY A 162 0.82 11.20 14.07
CA GLY A 162 -0.25 11.71 13.21
C GLY A 162 -1.56 12.06 13.91
N ASP A 163 -1.73 11.72 15.19
CA ASP A 163 -2.88 12.09 16.01
C ASP A 163 -2.58 13.40 16.73
N LEU A 164 -3.13 14.47 16.15
CA LEU A 164 -2.95 15.80 16.66
C LEU A 164 -3.69 15.98 18.00
N ASP A 165 -4.81 15.33 18.25
CA ASP A 165 -5.52 15.49 19.52
C ASP A 165 -4.86 14.75 20.68
N ALA A 166 -3.95 13.82 20.38
CA ALA A 166 -3.12 13.11 21.35
C ALA A 166 -1.92 13.92 21.89
N ARG A 167 -1.76 15.20 21.53
CA ARG A 167 -0.63 16.05 21.95
C ARG A 167 -0.51 16.17 23.49
N PRO A 168 0.68 16.49 24.02
CA PRO A 168 0.93 16.76 25.44
C PRO A 168 -0.05 17.73 26.12
N SER A 169 -0.51 18.75 25.39
CA SER A 169 -1.45 19.75 25.93
C SER A 169 -2.81 19.17 26.31
N SER A 170 -3.16 17.99 25.79
CA SER A 170 -4.37 17.24 26.14
C SER A 170 -4.25 16.48 27.46
N ALA A 171 -3.12 16.59 28.18
CA ALA A 171 -2.97 16.07 29.55
C ALA A 171 -3.22 17.12 30.63
N ASP A 172 -3.63 18.33 30.26
CA ASP A 172 -3.75 19.47 31.16
C ASP A 172 -4.76 20.50 30.64
N ASP A 173 -5.80 20.07 29.90
CA ASP A 173 -6.80 20.95 29.27
C ASP A 173 -8.14 21.00 30.01
N GLY A 174 -8.28 20.22 31.07
CA GLY A 174 -9.48 20.12 31.91
C GLY A 174 -10.58 19.23 31.33
N ASP A 175 -10.30 18.43 30.30
CA ASP A 175 -11.26 17.55 29.62
C ASP A 175 -10.85 16.08 29.70
N LEU A 176 -11.55 15.32 30.55
CA LEU A 176 -11.34 13.87 30.71
C LEU A 176 -11.65 13.03 29.46
N THR A 177 -12.19 13.63 28.39
CA THR A 177 -12.43 12.95 27.11
C THR A 177 -11.26 13.07 26.13
N THR A 178 -10.28 13.92 26.44
CA THR A 178 -9.02 14.04 25.70
C THR A 178 -7.89 13.39 26.51
N ALA A 179 -6.74 13.14 25.87
CA ALA A 179 -5.55 12.65 26.55
C ALA A 179 -4.28 12.92 25.75
N TRP A 180 -3.17 13.18 26.44
CA TRP A 180 -1.86 12.94 25.86
C TRP A 180 -1.65 11.44 25.71
N VAL A 181 -1.45 10.98 24.47
CA VAL A 181 -1.18 9.57 24.18
C VAL A 181 0.23 9.44 23.66
N THR A 182 1.04 8.58 24.27
CA THR A 182 2.41 8.35 23.82
C THR A 182 2.46 7.55 22.51
N PRO A 183 3.62 7.47 21.83
CA PRO A 183 3.82 6.45 20.80
C PRO A 183 3.68 5.03 21.36
N PHE A 184 3.67 4.03 20.47
CA PHE A 184 3.82 2.63 20.89
C PHE A 184 5.25 2.34 21.36
N GLY A 185 5.42 1.39 22.30
CA GLY A 185 6.72 0.96 22.81
C GLY A 185 7.02 1.29 24.27
N PRO A 186 8.26 1.08 24.75
CA PRO A 186 8.67 1.50 26.08
C PRO A 186 8.55 3.01 26.24
N GLN A 187 7.89 3.46 27.31
CA GLN A 187 7.63 4.89 27.57
C GLN A 187 8.41 5.44 28.76
N ILE A 188 9.19 4.62 29.44
CA ILE A 188 10.01 5.08 30.56
C ILE A 188 10.99 6.15 30.05
N GLY A 189 10.98 7.32 30.69
CA GLY A 189 11.74 8.52 30.31
C GLY A 189 10.99 9.46 29.37
N SER A 190 9.95 8.99 28.67
CA SER A 190 9.03 9.86 27.91
C SER A 190 8.28 10.76 28.88
N GLY A 191 8.07 12.02 28.49
CA GLY A 191 7.46 13.00 29.36
C GLY A 191 7.18 14.30 28.64
N LEU A 192 6.42 15.14 29.32
CA LEU A 192 6.06 16.49 28.90
C LEU A 192 6.55 17.49 29.95
N THR A 193 6.64 18.75 29.56
CA THR A 193 7.02 19.85 30.45
C THR A 193 5.91 20.88 30.49
N VAL A 194 5.41 21.18 31.67
CA VAL A 194 4.39 22.21 31.90
C VAL A 194 5.10 23.48 32.36
N ILE A 195 4.79 24.58 31.70
CA ILE A 195 5.27 25.93 32.00
C ILE A 195 4.10 26.72 32.55
N ASN A 196 4.17 27.04 33.84
CA ASN A 196 3.15 27.80 34.53
C ASN A 196 3.27 29.31 34.21
N PRO A 197 2.16 30.06 34.19
CA PRO A 197 2.18 31.51 34.00
C PRO A 197 2.82 32.28 35.18
N ALA A 198 2.91 31.64 36.34
CA ALA A 198 3.56 32.15 37.55
C ALA A 198 4.18 30.99 38.34
N ALA A 199 4.98 31.30 39.37
CA ALA A 199 5.49 30.27 40.27
C ALA A 199 4.34 29.61 41.04
N THR A 200 4.26 28.29 40.97
CA THR A 200 3.13 27.50 41.46
C THR A 200 3.62 26.42 42.41
N THR A 201 2.94 26.29 43.55
CA THR A 201 3.21 25.19 44.48
C THR A 201 2.45 23.94 44.05
N ILE A 202 3.17 22.83 43.94
CA ILE A 202 2.63 21.49 43.65
C ILE A 202 2.83 20.66 44.91
N ASP A 203 1.75 20.17 45.50
CA ASP A 203 1.72 19.31 46.70
C ASP A 203 0.92 18.01 46.49
N HIS A 204 0.26 17.88 45.34
CA HIS A 204 -0.39 16.65 44.90
C HIS A 204 -0.55 16.66 43.36
N LEU A 205 -0.80 15.48 42.79
CA LEU A 205 -1.30 15.30 41.44
C LEU A 205 -2.66 14.60 41.50
N ARG A 206 -3.70 15.20 40.92
CA ARG A 206 -4.95 14.50 40.61
C ARG A 206 -4.84 13.90 39.22
N LEU A 207 -4.14 12.77 39.14
CA LEU A 207 -3.80 12.13 37.87
C LEU A 207 -5.00 11.35 37.32
N SER A 208 -5.44 11.65 36.11
CA SER A 208 -6.42 10.89 35.34
C SER A 208 -5.75 10.17 34.16
N VAL A 209 -5.94 8.86 34.08
CA VAL A 209 -5.33 7.98 33.09
C VAL A 209 -6.40 7.15 32.40
N ILE A 210 -6.31 6.96 31.09
CA ILE A 210 -7.14 5.97 30.39
C ILE A 210 -6.63 4.56 30.76
N ALA A 211 -7.48 3.77 31.41
CA ALA A 211 -7.20 2.42 31.89
C ALA A 211 -8.24 1.44 31.35
N ASP A 212 -8.23 1.26 30.03
CA ASP A 212 -9.26 0.49 29.31
C ASP A 212 -8.84 -0.94 28.90
N GLY A 213 -7.69 -1.39 29.39
CA GLY A 213 -7.05 -2.63 28.95
C GLY A 213 -6.53 -2.58 27.51
N ARG A 214 -6.47 -1.38 26.89
CA ARG A 214 -5.89 -1.12 25.56
C ARG A 214 -4.82 -0.02 25.60
N HIS A 215 -4.47 0.43 26.79
CA HIS A 215 -3.37 1.34 27.07
C HIS A 215 -2.53 0.77 28.20
N SER A 216 -1.22 0.96 28.11
CA SER A 216 -0.35 0.85 29.27
C SER A 216 -0.71 1.90 30.31
N VAL A 217 -0.39 1.61 31.57
CA VAL A 217 -0.73 2.48 32.70
C VAL A 217 0.54 2.85 33.46
N PRO A 218 0.79 4.13 33.78
CA PRO A 218 1.96 4.52 34.56
C PRO A 218 1.86 3.97 36.00
N THR A 219 3.00 3.57 36.56
CA THR A 219 3.12 3.09 37.95
C THR A 219 3.98 4.01 38.81
N SER A 220 4.77 4.88 38.18
CA SER A 220 5.47 5.99 38.83
C SER A 220 5.74 7.10 37.83
N LEU A 221 5.81 8.34 38.34
CA LEU A 221 6.17 9.53 37.58
C LEU A 221 7.36 10.21 38.26
N LEU A 222 8.25 10.80 37.48
CA LEU A 222 9.34 11.65 37.96
C LEU A 222 9.00 13.10 37.62
N LEU A 223 8.90 13.95 38.63
CA LEU A 223 8.71 15.38 38.47
C LEU A 223 10.06 16.07 38.65
N THR A 224 10.48 16.88 37.68
CA THR A 224 11.70 17.67 37.76
C THR A 224 11.35 19.15 37.69
N ALA A 225 11.68 19.90 38.74
CA ALA A 225 11.45 21.35 38.80
C ALA A 225 12.52 22.15 38.04
N ASP A 226 12.27 23.45 37.87
CA ASP A 226 13.21 24.41 37.27
C ASP A 226 14.56 24.53 37.98
N ASP A 227 14.63 24.27 39.29
CA ASP A 227 15.87 24.22 40.07
C ASP A 227 16.64 22.89 39.93
N GLY A 228 16.09 21.93 39.19
CA GLY A 228 16.65 20.59 38.99
C GLY A 228 16.33 19.60 40.11
N SER A 229 15.53 19.97 41.12
CA SER A 229 15.05 19.03 42.13
C SER A 229 14.13 17.97 41.50
N GLU A 230 14.31 16.72 41.94
CA GLU A 230 13.60 15.56 41.43
C GLU A 230 12.69 14.97 42.52
N HIS A 231 11.42 14.76 42.16
CA HIS A 231 10.39 14.20 43.03
C HIS A 231 9.80 12.95 42.35
N LEU A 232 10.18 11.77 42.82
CA LEU A 232 9.65 10.50 42.33
C LEU A 232 8.35 10.16 43.06
N VAL A 233 7.25 10.07 42.32
CA VAL A 233 5.93 9.76 42.87
C VAL A 233 5.46 8.39 42.40
N THR A 234 4.92 7.59 43.33
CA THR A 234 4.33 6.28 43.01
C THR A 234 2.85 6.47 42.67
N VAL A 235 2.43 5.96 41.53
CA VAL A 235 1.02 5.96 41.12
C VAL A 235 0.33 4.79 41.82
N PRO A 236 -0.78 5.01 42.55
CA PRO A 236 -1.58 3.93 43.13
C PRO A 236 -2.01 2.90 42.07
N GLU A 237 -2.30 1.68 42.50
CA GLU A 237 -2.75 0.65 41.56
C GLU A 237 -4.05 1.07 40.86
N ILE A 238 -4.00 1.17 39.53
CA ILE A 238 -5.13 1.45 38.67
C ILE A 238 -5.54 0.15 37.97
N VAL A 239 -6.77 -0.28 38.22
CA VAL A 239 -7.39 -1.47 37.63
C VAL A 239 -8.04 -1.11 36.29
N ASP A 240 -7.91 -2.00 35.31
CA ASP A 240 -8.51 -1.80 33.98
C ASP A 240 -10.04 -1.96 34.01
N ASP A 241 -10.72 -1.10 33.26
CA ASP A 241 -12.14 -1.22 32.92
C ASP A 241 -12.26 -1.45 31.40
N PRO A 242 -12.78 -2.61 30.94
CA PRO A 242 -12.71 -2.99 29.53
C PRO A 242 -13.51 -2.08 28.56
N ARG A 243 -14.25 -1.09 29.05
CA ARG A 243 -14.88 -0.06 28.20
C ARG A 243 -13.80 0.81 27.58
N ALA A 244 -13.75 0.85 26.26
CA ALA A 244 -12.77 1.67 25.52
C ALA A 244 -12.84 3.13 25.97
N GLY A 245 -11.67 3.72 26.25
CA GLY A 245 -11.56 5.09 26.76
C GLY A 245 -11.99 5.28 28.22
N SER A 246 -12.13 4.22 29.02
CA SER A 246 -12.44 4.38 30.45
C SER A 246 -11.31 5.08 31.19
N VAL A 247 -11.64 6.10 31.97
CA VAL A 247 -10.70 6.93 32.72
C VAL A 247 -10.73 6.56 34.20
N SER A 248 -9.55 6.44 34.80
CA SER A 248 -9.36 6.28 36.25
C SER A 248 -8.61 7.48 36.81
N THR A 249 -9.11 8.04 37.91
CA THR A 249 -8.51 9.21 38.58
C THR A 249 -7.98 8.80 39.95
N VAL A 250 -6.74 9.17 40.24
CA VAL A 250 -6.06 8.91 41.52
C VAL A 250 -5.45 10.20 42.05
N ASP A 251 -5.57 10.43 43.36
CA ASP A 251 -4.91 11.54 44.04
C ASP A 251 -3.55 11.04 44.59
N ILE A 252 -2.45 11.66 44.15
CA ILE A 252 -1.08 11.29 44.49
C ILE A 252 -0.45 12.44 45.29
N PRO A 253 -0.17 12.27 46.60
CA PRO A 253 0.52 13.30 47.37
C PRO A 253 1.97 13.46 46.88
N VAL A 254 2.46 14.70 46.89
CA VAL A 254 3.85 15.06 46.56
C VAL A 254 4.40 15.94 47.67
N ASP A 255 5.68 15.78 48.00
CA ASP A 255 6.35 16.71 48.91
C ASP A 255 6.32 18.12 48.29
N ALA A 256 5.68 19.06 48.96
CA ALA A 256 5.34 20.34 48.35
C ALA A 256 6.58 21.11 47.84
N PHE A 257 6.56 21.53 46.59
CA PHE A 257 7.60 22.35 45.98
C PHE A 257 7.00 23.44 45.09
N THR A 258 7.70 24.55 44.93
CA THR A 258 7.26 25.69 44.11
C THR A 258 8.12 25.78 42.88
N THR A 259 7.51 25.84 41.70
CA THR A 259 8.23 25.93 40.43
C THR A 259 7.44 26.70 39.37
N THR A 260 8.14 27.29 38.40
CA THR A 260 7.51 27.82 37.18
C THR A 260 7.47 26.80 36.06
N ARG A 261 8.30 25.76 36.12
CA ARG A 261 8.42 24.75 35.06
C ARG A 261 8.63 23.37 35.67
N VAL A 262 7.72 22.44 35.37
CA VAL A 262 7.80 21.06 35.84
C VAL A 262 7.84 20.10 34.67
N ARG A 263 8.90 19.30 34.56
CA ARG A 263 8.92 18.15 33.65
C ARG A 263 8.29 16.96 34.36
N VAL A 264 7.27 16.36 33.76
CA VAL A 264 6.64 15.12 34.23
C VAL A 264 7.05 14.00 33.28
N ALA A 265 7.84 13.06 33.77
CA ALA A 265 8.31 11.91 33.00
C ALA A 265 7.74 10.60 33.57
N ILE A 266 7.44 9.65 32.69
CA ILE A 266 7.03 8.30 33.07
C ILE A 266 8.27 7.58 33.64
N ALA A 267 8.25 7.23 34.92
CA ALA A 267 9.36 6.55 35.60
C ALA A 267 9.14 5.03 35.66
N GLY A 268 7.89 4.58 35.56
CA GLY A 268 7.54 3.17 35.56
C GLY A 268 6.17 2.96 34.91
N GLN A 269 5.93 1.77 34.38
CA GLN A 269 4.68 1.42 33.70
C GLN A 269 4.28 -0.04 33.92
N ARG A 270 2.97 -0.28 33.93
CA ARG A 270 2.35 -1.59 33.71
C ARG A 270 2.12 -1.78 32.22
N TYR A 271 2.73 -2.82 31.66
CA TYR A 271 2.63 -3.13 30.24
C TYR A 271 1.25 -3.70 29.89
N VAL A 272 0.65 -3.16 28.83
CA VAL A 272 -0.38 -3.84 28.05
C VAL A 272 0.21 -4.01 26.66
N ASP A 273 0.33 -5.24 26.19
CA ASP A 273 1.02 -5.53 24.93
C ASP A 273 0.03 -5.88 23.82
N THR A 274 0.36 -5.46 22.61
CA THR A 274 -0.21 -5.98 21.36
C THR A 274 0.86 -6.76 20.59
N LYS A 275 0.48 -7.32 19.44
CA LYS A 275 1.44 -7.92 18.51
C LYS A 275 1.80 -6.91 17.44
N ASP A 276 3.09 -6.67 17.27
CA ASP A 276 3.60 -5.92 16.13
C ASP A 276 3.22 -6.62 14.82
N PRO A 277 2.63 -5.93 13.83
CA PRO A 277 2.11 -6.56 12.62
C PRO A 277 3.20 -7.13 11.69
N PHE A 278 4.46 -6.71 11.81
CA PHE A 278 5.56 -7.14 10.94
C PHE A 278 6.35 -8.32 11.52
N THR A 279 6.57 -8.31 12.82
CA THR A 279 7.42 -9.24 13.55
C THR A 279 6.63 -10.23 14.41
N ALA A 280 5.35 -9.94 14.67
CA ALA A 280 4.48 -10.65 15.61
C ALA A 280 5.00 -10.71 17.06
N ARG A 281 6.01 -9.89 17.41
CA ARG A 281 6.54 -9.79 18.78
C ARG A 281 5.63 -8.92 19.66
N PRO A 282 5.65 -9.12 20.99
CA PRO A 282 4.98 -8.21 21.91
C PRO A 282 5.50 -6.78 21.71
N HIS A 283 4.57 -5.84 21.61
CA HIS A 283 4.83 -4.41 21.47
C HIS A 283 3.92 -3.67 22.43
N ALA A 284 4.51 -2.87 23.31
CA ALA A 284 3.78 -2.16 24.35
C ALA A 284 2.82 -1.15 23.73
N LEU A 285 1.56 -1.18 24.17
CA LEU A 285 0.57 -0.17 23.84
C LEU A 285 0.96 1.17 24.49
N PRO A 286 0.51 2.29 23.91
CA PRO A 286 0.70 3.62 24.49
C PRO A 286 0.23 3.78 25.92
N ILE A 287 0.78 4.77 26.63
CA ILE A 287 0.16 5.34 27.83
C ILE A 287 -0.70 6.53 27.38
N ALA A 288 -1.87 6.68 27.99
CA ALA A 288 -2.78 7.80 27.76
C ALA A 288 -3.12 8.51 29.08
N ILE A 289 -2.63 9.74 29.26
CA ILE A 289 -2.88 10.58 30.44
C ILE A 289 -3.90 11.63 30.02
N ALA A 290 -5.10 11.56 30.61
CA ALA A 290 -6.17 12.51 30.38
C ALA A 290 -5.92 13.82 31.12
N GLU A 291 -5.50 13.75 32.40
CA GLU A 291 -5.19 14.95 33.19
C GLU A 291 -4.02 14.67 34.13
N LEU A 292 -3.10 15.62 34.27
CA LEU A 292 -2.07 15.60 35.32
C LEU A 292 -2.62 16.09 36.66
N GLY A 293 -3.68 16.89 36.63
CA GLY A 293 -4.27 17.50 37.82
C GLY A 293 -3.36 18.55 38.45
N LEU A 294 -2.66 19.33 37.62
CA LEU A 294 -1.84 20.46 38.07
C LEU A 294 -2.70 21.71 38.34
N PRO A 295 -2.20 22.71 39.10
CA PRO A 295 -3.02 23.86 39.47
C PRO A 295 -3.37 24.83 38.32
N HIS A 296 -2.52 24.92 37.29
CA HIS A 296 -2.80 25.69 36.07
C HIS A 296 -3.01 24.73 34.92
N ILE A 297 -3.99 25.03 34.08
CA ILE A 297 -4.33 24.27 32.87
C ILE A 297 -3.96 25.07 31.62
N VAL A 298 -3.85 24.39 30.48
CA VAL A 298 -3.67 25.03 29.19
C VAL A 298 -4.90 25.82 28.76
N GLY A 299 -4.70 26.82 27.89
CA GLY A 299 -5.79 27.60 27.32
C GLY A 299 -6.70 26.76 26.42
N PRO A 300 -7.99 27.12 26.29
CA PRO A 300 -8.91 26.41 25.42
C PRO A 300 -8.46 26.48 23.95
N VAL A 301 -8.79 25.45 23.16
CA VAL A 301 -8.57 25.46 21.71
C VAL A 301 -9.46 26.54 21.08
N PRO A 302 -8.89 27.50 20.32
CA PRO A 302 -9.69 28.47 19.57
C PRO A 302 -10.58 27.77 18.55
N SER A 303 -11.79 28.28 18.31
CA SER A 303 -12.73 27.66 17.35
C SER A 303 -12.30 27.81 15.89
N SER A 304 -11.45 28.80 15.59
CA SER A 304 -10.93 29.09 14.24
C SER A 304 -9.43 29.32 14.26
N MET A 305 -8.77 28.93 13.18
CA MET A 305 -7.35 29.20 12.96
C MET A 305 -7.07 30.71 12.96
N PRO A 306 -5.92 31.16 13.47
CA PRO A 306 -5.48 32.54 13.33
C PRO A 306 -5.29 32.91 11.85
N GLU A 307 -5.77 34.08 11.44
CA GLU A 307 -5.57 34.62 10.08
C GLU A 307 -4.16 35.22 9.90
N THR A 308 -3.14 34.57 10.46
CA THR A 308 -1.74 34.99 10.40
C THR A 308 -1.09 34.56 9.09
N CYS A 309 -0.26 35.44 8.54
CA CYS A 309 0.53 35.13 7.36
C CYS A 309 1.82 34.40 7.75
N HIS A 310 2.06 33.25 7.11
CA HIS A 310 3.23 32.43 7.32
C HIS A 310 4.16 32.57 6.11
N SER A 311 5.36 33.10 6.35
CA SER A 311 6.46 33.23 5.39
C SER A 311 7.39 32.01 5.42
N GLY A 312 8.18 31.81 4.37
CA GLY A 312 9.20 30.77 4.30
C GLY A 312 8.65 29.36 4.12
N ILE A 313 7.37 29.23 3.75
CA ILE A 313 6.70 27.93 3.55
C ILE A 313 6.64 27.54 2.08
N LEU A 314 6.45 28.52 1.19
CA LEU A 314 6.30 28.34 -0.24
C LEU A 314 7.17 29.36 -0.96
N THR A 315 8.05 28.90 -1.82
CA THR A 315 8.96 29.76 -2.60
C THR A 315 8.85 29.45 -4.08
N LEU A 316 8.98 30.48 -4.89
CA LEU A 316 9.01 30.39 -6.34
C LEU A 316 10.14 31.26 -6.88
N ASP A 317 11.07 30.63 -7.61
CA ASP A 317 12.30 31.26 -8.09
C ASP A 317 13.09 31.96 -6.97
N GLY A 318 13.04 31.38 -5.77
CA GLY A 318 13.65 31.91 -4.53
C GLY A 318 12.87 33.06 -3.87
N THR A 319 11.76 33.51 -4.45
CA THR A 319 10.87 34.51 -3.86
C THR A 319 9.86 33.85 -2.94
N ASP A 320 9.73 34.33 -1.71
CA ASP A 320 8.75 33.83 -0.76
C ASP A 320 7.32 34.22 -1.17
N LEU A 321 6.39 33.28 -1.03
CA LEU A 321 4.97 33.45 -1.28
C LEU A 321 4.23 33.14 0.04
N PRO A 322 4.09 34.11 0.95
CA PRO A 322 3.48 33.87 2.24
C PRO A 322 2.02 33.46 2.11
N VAL A 323 1.61 32.48 2.93
CA VAL A 323 0.26 31.94 2.93
C VAL A 323 -0.38 32.02 4.31
N ARG A 324 -1.70 32.12 4.37
CA ARG A 324 -2.49 31.97 5.60
C ARG A 324 -3.46 30.80 5.50
N LEU A 325 -3.69 30.13 6.63
CA LEU A 325 -4.66 29.05 6.75
C LEU A 325 -5.89 29.59 7.48
N SER A 326 -7.04 29.56 6.81
CA SER A 326 -8.32 30.01 7.36
C SER A 326 -9.27 28.83 7.51
N GLY A 327 -9.99 28.73 8.63
CA GLY A 327 -11.03 27.71 8.83
C GLY A 327 -11.19 27.25 10.28
N PRO A 328 -12.09 26.29 10.54
CA PRO A 328 -12.29 25.73 11.87
C PRO A 328 -11.03 25.01 12.36
N THR A 329 -10.60 25.29 13.59
CA THR A 329 -9.42 24.64 14.19
C THR A 329 -9.60 23.13 14.28
N ALA A 330 -10.81 22.66 14.63
CA ALA A 330 -11.11 21.23 14.67
C ALA A 330 -10.83 20.53 13.33
N ALA A 331 -11.20 21.14 12.20
CA ALA A 331 -10.90 20.59 10.87
C ALA A 331 -9.38 20.59 10.58
N ALA A 332 -8.65 21.57 11.10
CA ALA A 332 -7.19 21.64 10.98
C ALA A 332 -6.51 20.54 11.81
N LEU A 333 -6.99 20.29 13.03
CA LEU A 333 -6.53 19.23 13.93
C LEU A 333 -6.88 17.83 13.38
N ASP A 334 -8.04 17.67 12.73
CA ASP A 334 -8.40 16.48 11.94
C ASP A 334 -7.55 16.31 10.66
N ARG A 335 -6.63 17.24 10.39
CA ARG A 335 -5.79 17.29 9.18
C ARG A 335 -6.60 17.28 7.88
N GLN A 336 -7.76 17.91 7.88
CA GLN A 336 -8.53 18.14 6.65
C GLN A 336 -7.77 19.07 5.71
N ALA A 337 -8.01 18.93 4.40
CA ALA A 337 -7.41 19.84 3.42
C ALA A 337 -7.93 21.27 3.64
N ILE A 338 -7.01 22.22 3.77
CA ILE A 338 -7.30 23.65 3.89
C ILE A 338 -6.80 24.34 2.63
N VAL A 339 -7.65 25.15 2.00
CA VAL A 339 -7.21 26.05 0.92
C VAL A 339 -6.42 27.18 1.57
N ALA A 340 -5.10 27.15 1.43
CA ALA A 340 -4.23 28.20 1.93
C ALA A 340 -4.31 29.42 1.00
N GLN A 341 -4.62 30.58 1.58
CA GLN A 341 -4.79 31.81 0.83
C GLN A 341 -3.46 32.55 0.74
N SER A 342 -3.15 33.12 -0.42
CA SER A 342 -2.02 34.05 -0.54
C SER A 342 -2.22 35.25 0.37
N CYS A 343 -1.17 35.64 1.07
CA CYS A 343 -1.12 36.89 1.81
C CYS A 343 -0.71 38.08 0.94
N ALA A 344 -0.05 37.81 -0.18
CA ALA A 344 0.23 38.78 -1.22
C ALA A 344 -0.86 38.72 -2.32
N ASP A 345 -0.61 39.37 -3.45
CA ASP A 345 -1.43 39.19 -4.64
C ASP A 345 -1.48 37.70 -5.03
N PRO A 346 -2.66 37.08 -5.15
CA PRO A 346 -2.77 35.71 -5.62
C PRO A 346 -2.53 35.58 -7.13
N ASP A 347 -2.53 36.67 -7.89
CA ASP A 347 -2.08 36.71 -9.28
C ASP A 347 -0.56 36.92 -9.34
N LEU A 348 0.09 36.01 -10.05
CA LEU A 348 1.53 35.95 -10.17
C LEU A 348 1.92 36.00 -11.65
N ARG A 349 2.83 36.92 -11.98
CA ARG A 349 3.43 36.99 -13.31
C ARG A 349 4.60 36.02 -13.40
N LEU A 350 4.51 35.06 -14.34
CA LEU A 350 5.64 34.20 -14.70
C LEU A 350 6.21 34.62 -16.05
N GLY A 351 7.53 34.64 -16.14
CA GLY A 351 8.25 34.78 -17.42
C GLY A 351 8.11 33.55 -18.31
N ALA A 352 8.62 33.62 -19.53
CA ALA A 352 8.87 32.42 -20.32
C ALA A 352 10.18 31.79 -19.85
N GLY A 353 10.26 30.45 -19.83
CA GLY A 353 11.46 29.72 -19.42
C GLY A 353 11.25 28.86 -18.19
N ASP A 354 12.35 28.48 -17.55
CA ASP A 354 12.37 27.56 -16.42
C ASP A 354 12.11 28.29 -15.09
N HIS A 355 11.38 27.61 -14.21
CA HIS A 355 11.00 28.05 -12.88
C HIS A 355 11.22 26.95 -11.85
N ALA A 356 11.47 27.36 -10.61
CA ALA A 356 11.72 26.49 -9.48
C ALA A 356 10.73 26.77 -8.34
N LEU A 357 9.84 25.80 -8.07
CA LEU A 357 8.90 25.84 -6.95
C LEU A 357 9.41 24.95 -5.83
N ALA A 358 9.51 25.48 -4.62
CA ALA A 358 9.85 24.68 -3.44
C ALA A 358 8.98 25.03 -2.22
N THR A 359 8.72 24.04 -1.39
CA THR A 359 8.15 24.23 -0.06
C THR A 359 9.15 23.87 1.02
N THR A 360 8.91 24.37 2.23
CA THR A 360 9.59 23.89 3.44
C THR A 360 8.86 22.65 3.97
N THR A 361 9.59 21.82 4.69
CA THR A 361 9.07 20.63 5.38
C THR A 361 8.06 21.02 6.46
N GLY A 362 6.96 20.29 6.55
CA GLY A 362 5.92 20.57 7.55
C GLY A 362 6.37 20.29 8.99
N LEU A 363 7.37 19.43 9.18
CA LEU A 363 8.03 19.20 10.47
C LEU A 363 8.55 20.52 11.09
N ASP A 364 9.09 21.42 10.26
CA ASP A 364 9.73 22.65 10.72
C ASP A 364 8.75 23.84 10.79
N THR A 365 7.63 23.76 10.09
CA THR A 365 6.68 24.88 9.93
C THR A 365 5.32 24.63 10.56
N GLY A 366 5.01 23.38 10.90
CA GLY A 366 3.67 22.95 11.33
C GLY A 366 2.69 22.79 10.17
N ILE A 367 3.08 23.10 8.94
CA ILE A 367 2.19 23.15 7.77
C ILE A 367 2.77 22.29 6.63
N ASP A 368 2.06 21.22 6.27
CA ASP A 368 2.34 20.47 5.06
C ASP A 368 1.66 21.15 3.86
N ILE A 369 2.43 21.61 2.87
CA ILE A 369 1.88 22.02 1.57
C ILE A 369 1.75 20.78 0.68
N ASP A 370 0.52 20.30 0.51
CA ASP A 370 0.24 19.06 -0.21
C ASP A 370 0.02 19.29 -1.71
N GLN A 371 -0.48 20.47 -2.10
CA GLN A 371 -0.71 20.81 -3.49
C GLN A 371 -0.47 22.29 -3.76
N VAL A 372 0.19 22.58 -4.87
CA VAL A 372 0.32 23.91 -5.44
C VAL A 372 -0.16 23.87 -6.88
N ALA A 373 -1.09 24.74 -7.22
CA ALA A 373 -1.63 24.85 -8.56
C ALA A 373 -1.55 26.28 -9.07
N PHE A 374 -1.26 26.40 -10.36
CA PHE A 374 -1.24 27.65 -11.10
C PHE A 374 -2.21 27.52 -12.26
N SER A 375 -3.15 28.44 -12.42
CA SER A 375 -3.98 28.50 -13.63
C SER A 375 -3.79 29.83 -14.34
N SER A 376 -3.48 29.77 -15.64
CA SER A 376 -3.27 30.98 -16.43
C SER A 376 -4.55 31.81 -16.49
N LEU A 377 -4.42 33.13 -16.41
CA LEU A 377 -5.52 34.04 -16.66
C LEU A 377 -5.71 34.16 -18.18
N VAL A 378 -6.90 33.80 -18.66
CA VAL A 378 -7.28 33.98 -20.08
C VAL A 378 -8.20 35.19 -20.15
N ALA A 379 -7.82 36.21 -20.93
CA ALA A 379 -8.49 37.51 -20.97
C ALA A 379 -8.73 38.14 -19.58
N GLY A 380 -7.77 38.00 -18.66
CA GLY A 380 -7.85 38.52 -17.29
C GLY A 380 -8.75 37.72 -16.35
N THR A 381 -9.35 36.61 -16.81
CA THR A 381 -10.20 35.76 -15.99
C THR A 381 -9.43 34.50 -15.56
N PRO A 382 -9.35 34.19 -14.25
CA PRO A 382 -8.72 32.96 -13.80
C PRO A 382 -9.54 31.75 -14.28
N GLN A 383 -8.86 30.78 -14.88
CA GLN A 383 -9.48 29.50 -15.18
C GLN A 383 -9.72 28.76 -13.86
N SER A 384 -10.97 28.33 -13.62
CA SER A 384 -11.32 27.64 -12.38
C SER A 384 -10.58 26.31 -12.28
N LEU A 385 -9.84 26.13 -11.20
CA LEU A 385 -9.27 24.84 -10.79
C LEU A 385 -10.28 23.99 -10.01
N ASP A 386 -11.37 24.62 -9.56
CA ASP A 386 -12.48 24.03 -8.81
C ASP A 386 -13.70 23.89 -9.72
N ALA A 387 -13.54 23.23 -10.88
CA ALA A 387 -14.64 22.98 -11.79
C ALA A 387 -15.67 22.06 -11.10
N SER A 388 -16.73 22.68 -10.55
CA SER A 388 -17.93 21.96 -10.12
C SER A 388 -18.59 21.33 -11.35
N PRO A 389 -19.17 20.12 -11.24
CA PRO A 389 -19.95 19.51 -12.32
C PRO A 389 -21.04 20.44 -12.88
N ALA A 390 -21.50 21.41 -12.08
CA ALA A 390 -22.47 22.43 -12.48
C ALA A 390 -21.96 23.43 -13.53
N ALA A 391 -20.64 23.50 -13.77
CA ALA A 391 -20.02 24.34 -14.81
C ALA A 391 -19.98 23.65 -16.18
N LEU A 392 -20.22 22.33 -16.24
CA LEU A 392 -20.59 21.67 -17.49
C LEU A 392 -21.98 22.17 -17.83
N GLY A 393 -22.22 22.66 -19.05
CA GLY A 393 -23.56 23.10 -19.48
C GLY A 393 -24.62 22.00 -19.33
N SER A 394 -25.81 22.19 -19.92
CA SER A 394 -26.83 21.13 -19.92
C SER A 394 -26.28 19.86 -20.58
N LEU A 395 -25.86 18.88 -19.78
CA LEU A 395 -25.46 17.56 -20.26
C LEU A 395 -26.69 16.87 -20.86
N PRO A 396 -26.51 16.03 -21.89
CA PRO A 396 -27.61 15.24 -22.41
C PRO A 396 -28.16 14.31 -21.33
N ALA A 397 -29.47 14.06 -21.37
CA ALA A 397 -30.06 13.05 -20.51
C ALA A 397 -29.57 11.67 -20.98
N ILE A 398 -28.84 10.96 -20.13
CA ILE A 398 -28.31 9.62 -20.41
C ILE A 398 -29.03 8.59 -19.54
N THR A 399 -29.59 7.56 -20.16
CA THR A 399 -30.00 6.33 -19.48
C THR A 399 -29.21 5.15 -20.02
N SER A 400 -28.84 4.22 -19.14
CA SER A 400 -28.08 3.03 -19.52
C SER A 400 -28.72 1.78 -18.95
N ASP A 401 -29.08 0.84 -19.84
CA ASP A 401 -29.64 -0.45 -19.49
C ASP A 401 -28.63 -1.57 -19.79
N PRO A 402 -28.24 -2.39 -18.81
CA PRO A 402 -27.50 -3.62 -19.07
C PRO A 402 -28.37 -4.56 -19.92
N THR A 403 -27.89 -4.93 -21.11
CA THR A 403 -28.57 -5.92 -21.97
C THR A 403 -27.97 -7.32 -21.81
N GLY A 404 -26.88 -7.42 -21.07
CA GLY A 404 -26.15 -8.63 -20.73
C GLY A 404 -24.94 -8.28 -19.87
N ARG A 405 -24.16 -9.29 -19.46
CA ARG A 405 -22.97 -9.09 -18.62
C ARG A 405 -21.89 -8.22 -19.28
N LEU A 406 -21.83 -8.20 -20.61
CA LEU A 406 -20.81 -7.50 -21.40
C LEU A 406 -21.44 -6.67 -22.53
N SER A 407 -22.66 -6.20 -22.30
CA SER A 407 -23.38 -5.36 -23.26
C SER A 407 -24.32 -4.39 -22.57
N TYR A 408 -24.36 -3.16 -23.07
CA TYR A 408 -25.18 -2.07 -22.56
C TYR A 408 -25.94 -1.43 -23.70
N ARG A 409 -27.11 -0.90 -23.38
CA ARG A 409 -27.86 -0.01 -24.25
C ARG A 409 -27.93 1.34 -23.59
N VAL A 410 -27.40 2.33 -24.26
CA VAL A 410 -27.39 3.71 -23.78
C VAL A 410 -28.37 4.50 -24.62
N THR A 411 -29.28 5.22 -23.99
CA THR A 411 -30.12 6.21 -24.66
C THR A 411 -29.62 7.59 -24.24
N SER A 412 -29.31 8.42 -25.23
CA SER A 412 -29.03 9.83 -25.04
C SER A 412 -30.17 10.64 -25.62
N ALA A 413 -30.63 11.65 -24.90
CA ALA A 413 -31.66 12.58 -25.33
C ALA A 413 -31.24 14.03 -25.07
N ASP A 414 -31.84 14.93 -25.85
CA ASP A 414 -31.72 16.38 -25.71
C ASP A 414 -30.29 16.92 -25.82
N ALA A 415 -29.44 16.23 -26.59
CA ALA A 415 -28.07 16.66 -26.85
C ALA A 415 -28.06 17.86 -27.82
N THR A 416 -27.59 19.01 -27.36
CA THR A 416 -27.49 20.25 -28.16
C THR A 416 -26.07 20.59 -28.60
N THR A 417 -25.07 20.00 -27.98
CA THR A 417 -23.63 20.17 -28.30
C THR A 417 -22.91 18.82 -28.30
N PRO A 418 -21.76 18.70 -29.00
CA PRO A 418 -20.96 17.49 -28.98
C PRO A 418 -20.56 17.09 -27.56
N TYR A 419 -20.61 15.79 -27.27
CA TYR A 419 -20.30 15.25 -25.94
C TYR A 419 -19.54 13.92 -26.02
N TRP A 420 -18.80 13.60 -24.97
CA TRP A 420 -18.12 12.30 -24.85
C TRP A 420 -19.04 11.30 -24.15
N LEU A 421 -19.36 10.19 -24.82
CA LEU A 421 -19.93 9.01 -24.16
C LEU A 421 -18.79 8.22 -23.52
N VAL A 422 -18.77 8.14 -22.19
CA VAL A 422 -17.71 7.46 -21.43
C VAL A 422 -18.23 6.15 -20.85
N LEU A 423 -17.53 5.06 -21.14
CA LEU A 423 -17.70 3.77 -20.47
C LEU A 423 -16.56 3.62 -19.45
N GLY A 424 -16.91 3.64 -18.16
CA GLY A 424 -15.98 3.50 -17.01
C GLY A 424 -15.35 2.12 -16.86
N GLN A 425 -14.93 1.51 -17.96
CA GLN A 425 -14.13 0.29 -18.06
C GLN A 425 -12.79 0.65 -18.68
N SER A 426 -11.73 -0.07 -18.33
CA SER A 426 -10.40 0.15 -18.91
C SER A 426 -10.43 0.13 -20.44
N LEU A 427 -9.68 1.05 -21.06
CA LEU A 427 -9.58 1.22 -22.50
C LEU A 427 -9.22 -0.11 -23.14
N SER A 428 -10.05 -0.53 -24.09
CA SER A 428 -9.78 -1.73 -24.88
C SER A 428 -10.46 -1.66 -26.22
N LYS A 429 -9.71 -2.00 -27.27
CA LYS A 429 -10.23 -2.18 -28.63
C LYS A 429 -11.29 -3.29 -28.74
N GLY A 430 -11.48 -4.10 -27.69
CA GLY A 430 -12.54 -5.10 -27.63
C GLY A 430 -13.95 -4.52 -27.39
N TRP A 431 -14.05 -3.32 -26.81
CA TRP A 431 -15.32 -2.62 -26.69
C TRP A 431 -15.67 -1.95 -28.01
N THR A 432 -16.92 -2.13 -28.43
CA THR A 432 -17.46 -1.54 -29.66
C THR A 432 -18.71 -0.75 -29.33
N ALA A 433 -18.87 0.42 -29.95
CA ALA A 433 -20.04 1.27 -29.83
C ALA A 433 -20.69 1.49 -31.19
N ARG A 434 -22.01 1.32 -31.25
CA ARG A 434 -22.77 1.46 -32.49
C ARG A 434 -24.12 2.12 -32.23
N ILE A 435 -24.51 3.04 -33.11
CA ILE A 435 -25.86 3.59 -33.11
C ILE A 435 -26.82 2.50 -33.56
N ARG A 436 -27.89 2.28 -32.79
CA ARG A 436 -28.92 1.30 -33.12
C ARG A 436 -29.59 1.67 -34.44
N GLY A 437 -29.54 0.76 -35.41
CA GLY A 437 -30.02 1.02 -36.78
C GLY A 437 -29.12 1.94 -37.61
N GLY A 438 -27.98 2.39 -37.07
CA GLY A 438 -27.05 3.32 -37.69
C GLY A 438 -25.62 2.78 -37.80
N ALA A 439 -24.67 3.70 -37.94
CA ALA A 439 -23.24 3.42 -38.11
C ALA A 439 -22.52 3.10 -36.79
N SER A 440 -21.31 2.55 -36.91
CA SER A 440 -20.39 2.41 -35.78
C SER A 440 -19.79 3.76 -35.40
N LEU A 441 -19.51 3.94 -34.12
CA LEU A 441 -18.85 5.13 -33.58
C LEU A 441 -17.31 5.02 -33.63
N GLY A 442 -16.76 3.95 -34.22
CA GLY A 442 -15.32 3.75 -34.35
C GLY A 442 -14.65 3.13 -33.12
N GLU A 443 -13.31 3.17 -33.10
CA GLU A 443 -12.51 2.71 -31.97
C GLU A 443 -12.67 3.64 -30.75
N PRO A 444 -12.62 3.11 -29.52
CA PRO A 444 -12.66 3.95 -28.32
C PRO A 444 -11.40 4.82 -28.22
N THR A 445 -11.59 6.03 -27.70
CA THR A 445 -10.53 6.97 -27.32
C THR A 445 -10.30 6.89 -25.81
N LEU A 446 -9.06 7.09 -25.36
CA LEU A 446 -8.74 7.17 -23.93
C LEU A 446 -9.37 8.43 -23.32
N ILE A 447 -10.24 8.26 -22.33
CA ILE A 447 -10.81 9.35 -21.54
C ILE A 447 -10.43 9.15 -20.07
N ASP A 448 -10.18 10.25 -19.34
CA ASP A 448 -9.86 10.25 -17.91
C ASP A 448 -8.69 9.32 -17.52
N GLY A 449 -7.75 9.10 -18.43
CA GLY A 449 -6.54 8.31 -18.20
C GLY A 449 -6.77 6.79 -18.16
N PHE A 450 -8.00 6.29 -18.22
CA PHE A 450 -8.27 4.85 -18.25
C PHE A 450 -9.48 4.41 -19.07
N ALA A 451 -10.50 5.25 -19.25
CA ALA A 451 -11.81 4.83 -19.72
C ALA A 451 -11.89 4.74 -21.26
N ASN A 452 -12.91 4.03 -21.75
CA ASN A 452 -13.27 4.04 -23.17
C ASN A 452 -14.21 5.22 -23.44
N GLY A 453 -13.92 6.02 -24.48
CA GLY A 453 -14.75 7.15 -24.87
C GLY A 453 -15.07 7.18 -26.36
N TRP A 454 -16.26 7.68 -26.70
CA TRP A 454 -16.66 8.00 -28.07
C TRP A 454 -17.24 9.40 -28.13
N LEU A 455 -16.72 10.24 -29.04
CA LEU A 455 -17.26 11.56 -29.28
C LEU A 455 -18.58 11.42 -30.06
N ILE A 456 -19.65 11.95 -29.50
CA ILE A 456 -20.97 11.99 -30.12
C ILE A 456 -21.27 13.41 -30.55
N ASP A 457 -21.51 13.60 -31.85
CA ASP A 457 -21.89 14.88 -32.41
C ASP A 457 -23.39 14.87 -32.78
N PRO A 458 -24.27 15.60 -32.06
CA PRO A 458 -25.70 15.61 -32.34
C PRO A 458 -26.05 16.19 -33.71
N SER A 459 -25.15 16.98 -34.33
CA SER A 459 -25.34 17.45 -35.71
C SER A 459 -25.25 16.33 -36.75
N VAL A 460 -24.57 15.22 -36.40
CA VAL A 460 -24.38 14.05 -37.25
C VAL A 460 -25.36 12.93 -36.91
N VAL A 461 -25.58 12.67 -35.62
CA VAL A 461 -26.35 11.50 -35.15
C VAL A 461 -27.78 11.82 -34.70
N GLY A 462 -28.13 13.10 -34.65
CA GLY A 462 -29.39 13.60 -34.09
C GLY A 462 -29.28 13.93 -32.58
N THR A 463 -30.26 14.68 -32.08
CA THR A 463 -30.31 15.14 -30.68
C THR A 463 -30.69 14.04 -29.69
N SER A 464 -31.29 12.95 -30.19
CA SER A 464 -31.65 11.77 -29.41
C SER A 464 -31.26 10.50 -30.13
N VAL A 465 -30.45 9.65 -29.47
CA VAL A 465 -29.82 8.47 -30.08
C VAL A 465 -29.78 7.30 -29.11
N VAL A 466 -29.96 6.08 -29.63
CA VAL A 466 -29.74 4.84 -28.88
C VAL A 466 -28.45 4.18 -29.35
N ILE A 467 -27.55 3.89 -28.43
CA ILE A 467 -26.21 3.36 -28.68
C ILE A 467 -26.10 1.99 -27.99
N ASP A 468 -25.78 0.95 -28.75
CA ASP A 468 -25.48 -0.37 -28.21
C ASP A 468 -23.95 -0.50 -28.03
N LEU A 469 -23.52 -0.75 -26.80
CA LEU A 469 -22.12 -1.01 -26.41
C LEU A 469 -21.94 -2.52 -26.19
N VAL A 470 -20.95 -3.14 -26.83
CA VAL A 470 -20.74 -4.59 -26.75
C VAL A 470 -19.26 -4.95 -26.68
N TRP A 471 -18.91 -5.90 -25.81
CA TRP A 471 -17.61 -6.57 -25.81
C TRP A 471 -17.54 -7.61 -26.92
N ALA A 472 -16.93 -7.25 -28.05
CA ALA A 472 -16.85 -8.10 -29.23
C ALA A 472 -16.10 -9.44 -29.00
N PRO A 473 -14.99 -9.51 -28.22
CA PRO A 473 -14.24 -10.75 -28.02
C PRO A 473 -15.04 -11.89 -27.38
N GLN A 474 -16.15 -11.61 -26.68
CA GLN A 474 -16.97 -12.67 -26.07
C GLN A 474 -17.50 -13.67 -27.09
N ARG A 475 -17.74 -13.24 -28.34
CA ARG A 475 -18.22 -14.14 -29.39
C ARG A 475 -17.23 -15.25 -29.70
N SER A 476 -15.94 -14.92 -29.78
CA SER A 476 -14.86 -15.89 -30.03
C SER A 476 -14.70 -16.85 -28.85
N VAL A 477 -14.79 -16.35 -27.62
CA VAL A 477 -14.74 -17.18 -26.41
C VAL A 477 -15.92 -18.16 -26.38
N ASN A 478 -17.14 -17.68 -26.65
CA ASN A 478 -18.32 -18.54 -26.70
C ASN A 478 -18.19 -19.62 -27.78
N LEU A 479 -17.68 -19.28 -28.97
CA LEU A 479 -17.45 -20.26 -30.04
C LEU A 479 -16.40 -21.30 -29.62
N ALA A 480 -15.29 -20.89 -29.01
CA ALA A 480 -14.27 -21.80 -28.52
C ALA A 480 -14.79 -22.76 -27.43
N LEU A 481 -15.63 -22.26 -26.51
CA LEU A 481 -16.28 -23.07 -25.48
C LEU A 481 -17.27 -24.07 -26.10
N LEU A 482 -18.06 -23.66 -27.09
CA LEU A 482 -18.97 -24.56 -27.80
C LEU A 482 -18.21 -25.66 -28.55
N ILE A 483 -17.13 -25.31 -29.25
CA ILE A 483 -16.26 -26.28 -29.93
C ILE A 483 -15.68 -27.27 -28.91
N SER A 484 -15.18 -26.76 -27.78
CA SER A 484 -14.62 -27.60 -26.72
C SER A 484 -15.65 -28.55 -26.11
N ALA A 485 -16.87 -28.06 -25.84
CA ALA A 485 -17.98 -28.86 -25.32
C ALA A 485 -18.42 -29.94 -26.32
N PHE A 486 -18.47 -29.61 -27.61
CA PHE A 486 -18.78 -30.56 -28.68
C PHE A 486 -17.74 -31.70 -28.74
N TRP A 487 -16.45 -31.37 -28.74
CA TRP A 487 -15.38 -32.38 -28.74
C TRP A 487 -15.36 -33.22 -27.47
N LEU A 488 -15.61 -32.61 -26.31
CA LEU A 488 -15.77 -33.34 -25.05
C LEU A 488 -16.96 -34.32 -25.13
N GLY A 489 -18.10 -33.88 -25.67
CA GLY A 489 -19.26 -34.73 -25.91
C GLY A 489 -18.95 -35.92 -26.82
N LEU A 490 -18.24 -35.68 -27.94
CA LEU A 490 -17.78 -36.75 -28.83
C LEU A 490 -16.83 -37.73 -28.13
N LEU A 491 -15.90 -37.23 -27.31
CA LEU A 491 -15.00 -38.08 -26.52
C LEU A 491 -15.76 -38.93 -25.50
N LEU A 492 -16.76 -38.35 -24.82
CA LEU A 492 -17.62 -39.08 -23.88
C LEU A 492 -18.46 -40.15 -24.60
N ILE A 493 -19.05 -39.82 -25.76
CA ILE A 493 -19.78 -40.79 -26.59
C ILE A 493 -18.85 -41.90 -27.06
N ALA A 494 -17.66 -41.57 -27.55
CA ALA A 494 -16.67 -42.56 -27.96
C ALA A 494 -16.26 -43.46 -26.79
N ALA A 495 -16.06 -42.91 -25.60
CA ALA A 495 -15.78 -43.67 -24.39
C ALA A 495 -16.92 -44.64 -24.03
N VAL A 496 -18.18 -44.18 -24.09
CA VAL A 496 -19.37 -45.03 -23.85
C VAL A 496 -19.49 -46.12 -24.91
N VAL A 497 -19.35 -45.80 -26.20
CA VAL A 497 -19.41 -46.77 -27.30
C VAL A 497 -18.31 -47.82 -27.17
N LEU A 498 -17.08 -47.40 -26.83
CA LEU A 498 -15.97 -48.32 -26.57
C LEU A 498 -16.24 -49.20 -25.35
N ALA A 499 -16.82 -48.66 -24.27
CA ALA A 499 -17.23 -49.43 -23.10
C ALA A 499 -18.34 -50.45 -23.41
N LEU A 500 -19.34 -50.07 -24.21
CA LEU A 500 -20.44 -50.94 -24.64
C LEU A 500 -19.95 -52.03 -25.61
N ARG A 501 -19.05 -51.70 -26.55
CA ARG A 501 -18.41 -52.68 -27.43
C ARG A 501 -17.52 -53.64 -26.63
N ALA A 502 -16.77 -53.15 -25.65
CA ALA A 502 -15.98 -54.00 -24.74
C ALA A 502 -16.87 -54.92 -23.88
N ARG A 503 -18.10 -54.50 -23.54
CA ARG A 503 -19.11 -55.38 -22.91
C ARG A 503 -19.67 -56.42 -23.87
N ARG A 504 -20.03 -56.06 -25.12
CA ARG A 504 -20.60 -56.98 -26.12
C ARG A 504 -19.57 -57.97 -26.71
N ALA A 505 -18.30 -57.59 -26.78
CA ALA A 505 -17.21 -58.48 -27.19
C ALA A 505 -16.90 -59.58 -26.14
N ARG A 506 -17.57 -59.57 -24.99
CA ARG A 506 -17.58 -60.70 -24.04
C ARG A 506 -18.64 -61.70 -24.50
N THR A 507 -18.33 -62.53 -25.49
CA THR A 507 -19.06 -63.79 -25.74
C THR A 507 -18.92 -64.70 -24.52
N PRO A 508 -19.97 -65.41 -24.07
CA PRO A 508 -19.87 -66.39 -23.00
C PRO A 508 -19.21 -67.66 -23.57
N LEU A 509 -17.89 -67.69 -23.60
CA LEU A 509 -17.14 -68.93 -23.70
C LEU A 509 -17.09 -69.51 -22.28
N GLY A 510 -17.70 -70.69 -22.12
CA GLY A 510 -17.68 -71.46 -20.89
C GLY A 510 -16.26 -71.93 -20.57
N HIS A 511 -15.49 -71.07 -19.91
CA HIS A 511 -14.37 -71.46 -19.06
C HIS A 511 -14.34 -70.47 -17.89
N THR A 512 -14.16 -71.03 -16.70
CA THR A 512 -14.11 -70.40 -15.37
C THR A 512 -13.62 -68.94 -15.42
N LEU A 513 -14.53 -67.99 -15.20
CA LEU A 513 -14.22 -66.56 -15.16
C LEU A 513 -13.46 -66.24 -13.87
N VAL A 514 -12.14 -66.35 -13.92
CA VAL A 514 -11.26 -65.55 -13.06
C VAL A 514 -11.50 -64.10 -13.47
N ILE A 515 -12.18 -63.32 -12.63
CA ILE A 515 -12.36 -61.88 -12.83
C ILE A 515 -10.95 -61.27 -12.83
N PRO A 516 -10.41 -60.77 -13.96
CA PRO A 516 -9.15 -60.10 -13.91
C PRO A 516 -9.41 -58.73 -13.30
N SER A 517 -8.88 -58.51 -12.09
CA SER A 517 -8.78 -57.18 -11.50
C SER A 517 -8.23 -56.20 -12.55
N PRO A 518 -8.68 -54.93 -12.59
CA PRO A 518 -8.07 -53.88 -13.43
C PRO A 518 -6.54 -53.74 -13.22
N ILE A 519 -6.02 -54.23 -12.09
CA ILE A 519 -4.58 -54.38 -11.82
C ILE A 519 -3.97 -55.50 -12.68
N GLY A 520 -4.68 -56.61 -12.86
CA GLY A 520 -4.25 -57.78 -13.64
C GLY A 520 -4.19 -57.53 -15.16
N THR A 521 -5.11 -56.74 -15.72
CA THR A 521 -5.09 -56.41 -17.17
C THR A 521 -4.00 -55.40 -17.54
N ALA A 522 -3.61 -54.51 -16.64
CA ALA A 522 -2.46 -53.62 -16.82
C ALA A 522 -1.12 -54.38 -16.73
N LEU A 523 -1.06 -55.46 -15.94
CA LEU A 523 0.10 -56.34 -15.74
C LEU A 523 0.27 -57.42 -16.81
N ALA A 524 -0.79 -57.78 -17.54
CA ALA A 524 -0.80 -58.89 -18.49
C ALA A 524 -0.69 -58.49 -19.97
N ALA A 525 -0.62 -57.19 -20.30
CA ALA A 525 -0.45 -56.76 -21.69
C ALA A 525 0.98 -57.10 -22.17
N PRO A 526 1.16 -57.94 -23.21
CA PRO A 526 2.49 -58.29 -23.68
C PRO A 526 3.20 -57.05 -24.20
N THR A 527 4.43 -56.84 -23.72
CA THR A 527 5.36 -55.82 -24.16
C THR A 527 5.94 -56.21 -25.53
N CYS A 528 5.12 -56.25 -26.58
CA CYS A 528 5.55 -56.53 -27.97
C CYS A 528 5.61 -55.25 -28.83
N ALA A 529 6.28 -54.22 -28.30
CA ALA A 529 6.59 -53.00 -29.04
C ALA A 529 8.07 -53.05 -29.45
N ALA A 530 8.42 -52.63 -30.67
CA ALA A 530 9.81 -52.51 -31.08
C ALA A 530 10.56 -51.53 -30.15
N ILE A 531 11.79 -51.88 -29.77
CA ILE A 531 12.70 -51.06 -28.92
C ILE A 531 12.71 -49.57 -29.30
N PRO A 532 12.79 -49.16 -30.59
CA PRO A 532 12.81 -47.73 -30.96
C PRO A 532 11.52 -46.98 -30.59
N ALA A 533 10.34 -47.60 -30.70
CA ALA A 533 9.07 -46.94 -30.38
C ALA A 533 8.94 -46.63 -28.87
N ARG A 534 9.55 -47.46 -28.00
CA ARG A 534 9.61 -47.20 -26.55
C ARG A 534 10.58 -46.10 -26.20
N ALA A 535 11.77 -46.13 -26.81
CA ALA A 535 12.78 -45.10 -26.58
C ALA A 535 12.22 -43.72 -26.96
N ILE A 536 11.53 -43.60 -28.10
CA ILE A 536 10.87 -42.36 -28.51
C ILE A 536 9.82 -41.91 -27.50
N ALA A 537 8.95 -42.80 -27.03
CA ALA A 537 7.91 -42.45 -26.06
C ALA A 537 8.48 -41.99 -24.70
N VAL A 538 9.56 -42.63 -24.23
CA VAL A 538 10.27 -42.22 -23.00
C VAL A 538 10.91 -40.84 -23.18
N ILE A 539 11.64 -40.63 -24.28
CA ILE A 539 12.30 -39.36 -24.57
C ILE A 539 11.28 -38.24 -24.73
N ALA A 540 10.19 -38.46 -25.47
CA ALA A 540 9.12 -37.48 -25.65
C ALA A 540 8.44 -37.12 -24.33
N SER A 541 8.20 -38.11 -23.46
CA SER A 541 7.62 -37.86 -22.12
C SER A 541 8.56 -37.02 -21.25
N GLY A 542 9.85 -37.35 -21.25
CA GLY A 542 10.87 -36.61 -20.52
C GLY A 542 11.08 -35.18 -21.03
N LEU A 543 11.15 -34.99 -22.34
CA LEU A 543 11.31 -33.66 -22.96
C LEU A 543 10.09 -32.78 -22.74
N LEU A 544 8.87 -33.32 -22.88
CA LEU A 544 7.64 -32.56 -22.63
C LEU A 544 7.53 -32.15 -21.15
N ALA A 545 7.82 -33.09 -20.24
CA ALA A 545 7.85 -32.82 -18.81
C ALA A 545 8.97 -31.83 -18.43
N GLY A 546 10.12 -31.91 -19.10
CA GLY A 546 11.25 -31.02 -18.89
C GLY A 546 11.03 -29.60 -19.40
N PHE A 547 10.35 -29.45 -20.54
CA PHE A 547 9.99 -28.14 -21.09
C PHE A 547 9.01 -27.38 -20.19
N ILE A 548 8.08 -28.08 -19.55
CA ILE A 548 7.02 -27.47 -18.72
C ILE A 548 7.44 -27.36 -17.25
N GLY A 549 8.08 -28.39 -16.70
CA GLY A 549 8.40 -28.50 -15.26
C GLY A 549 9.88 -28.37 -14.92
N GLY A 550 10.76 -28.11 -15.90
CA GLY A 550 12.20 -28.03 -15.69
C GLY A 550 12.93 -29.38 -15.70
N ALA A 551 14.26 -29.33 -15.70
CA ALA A 551 15.11 -30.50 -15.95
C ALA A 551 14.90 -31.65 -14.95
N ALA A 552 14.66 -31.34 -13.67
CA ALA A 552 14.44 -32.34 -12.62
C ALA A 552 13.14 -33.14 -12.85
N VAL A 553 12.04 -32.46 -13.17
CA VAL A 553 10.75 -33.09 -13.51
C VAL A 553 10.87 -33.92 -14.78
N GLY A 554 11.54 -33.38 -15.81
CA GLY A 554 11.81 -34.10 -17.05
C GLY A 554 12.58 -35.40 -16.85
N LEU A 555 13.66 -35.34 -16.06
CA LEU A 555 14.48 -36.51 -15.73
C LEU A 555 13.69 -37.55 -14.92
N ALA A 556 12.95 -37.13 -13.89
CA ALA A 556 12.14 -38.03 -13.07
C ALA A 556 11.09 -38.78 -13.91
N VAL A 557 10.35 -38.07 -14.76
CA VAL A 557 9.35 -38.67 -15.65
C VAL A 557 10.00 -39.62 -16.66
N ALA A 558 11.15 -39.25 -17.25
CA ALA A 558 11.88 -40.11 -18.16
C ALA A 558 12.34 -41.42 -17.49
N VAL A 559 12.86 -41.34 -16.26
CA VAL A 559 13.31 -42.51 -15.49
C VAL A 559 12.12 -43.42 -15.14
N ILE A 560 11.00 -42.85 -14.67
CA ILE A 560 9.79 -43.63 -14.34
C ILE A 560 9.23 -44.29 -15.59
N ALA A 561 9.14 -43.56 -16.71
CA ALA A 561 8.70 -44.07 -17.99
C ALA A 561 9.62 -45.19 -18.51
N ALA A 562 10.94 -45.00 -18.45
CA ALA A 562 11.93 -46.01 -18.84
C ALA A 562 11.79 -47.27 -17.98
N ALA A 563 11.83 -47.14 -16.65
CA ALA A 563 11.70 -48.25 -15.71
C ALA A 563 10.40 -49.03 -15.90
N SER A 564 9.30 -48.32 -16.18
CA SER A 564 8.00 -48.93 -16.44
C SER A 564 7.97 -49.76 -17.74
N SER A 565 8.85 -49.45 -18.69
CA SER A 565 8.92 -50.07 -20.02
C SER A 565 9.86 -51.28 -20.09
N LEU A 566 10.76 -51.44 -19.10
CA LEU A 566 11.78 -52.49 -19.06
C LEU A 566 11.25 -53.85 -18.61
N ARG A 567 10.19 -53.90 -17.80
CA ARG A 567 9.61 -55.15 -17.29
C ARG A 567 8.10 -55.22 -17.58
N PRO A 568 7.54 -56.40 -17.86
CA PRO A 568 6.11 -56.56 -18.13
C PRO A 568 5.22 -56.10 -16.97
N LYS A 569 5.69 -56.24 -15.72
CA LYS A 569 5.02 -55.71 -14.52
C LYS A 569 5.38 -54.26 -14.15
N GLY A 570 6.28 -53.62 -14.90
CA GLY A 570 6.83 -52.29 -14.61
C GLY A 570 5.79 -51.16 -14.71
N ARG A 571 4.67 -51.38 -15.41
CA ARG A 571 3.58 -50.40 -15.53
C ARG A 571 2.91 -50.01 -14.22
N ILE A 572 3.04 -50.83 -13.16
CA ILE A 572 2.61 -50.46 -11.81
C ILE A 572 3.27 -49.14 -11.37
N LEU A 573 4.51 -48.87 -11.81
CA LEU A 573 5.21 -47.64 -11.45
C LEU A 573 4.51 -46.38 -11.96
N LEU A 574 3.91 -46.41 -13.16
CA LEU A 574 3.18 -45.25 -13.71
C LEU A 574 1.80 -45.05 -13.07
N LEU A 575 1.24 -46.09 -12.44
CA LEU A 575 0.01 -46.00 -11.66
C LEU A 575 0.29 -45.59 -10.20
N ALA A 576 1.39 -46.06 -9.63
CA ALA A 576 1.80 -45.74 -8.27
C ALA A 576 2.42 -44.34 -8.18
N ALA A 577 3.17 -43.88 -9.19
CA ALA A 577 3.87 -42.60 -9.15
C ALA A 577 2.94 -41.40 -8.96
N PRO A 578 1.79 -41.25 -9.63
CA PRO A 578 0.87 -40.15 -9.36
C PRO A 578 0.30 -40.17 -7.94
N ILE A 579 -0.02 -41.35 -7.42
CA ILE A 579 -0.55 -41.53 -6.05
C ILE A 579 0.52 -41.17 -5.02
N LEU A 580 1.75 -41.67 -5.19
CA LEU A 580 2.87 -41.40 -4.30
C LEU A 580 3.29 -39.94 -4.36
N ALA A 581 3.31 -39.33 -5.55
CA ALA A 581 3.64 -37.93 -5.71
C ALA A 581 2.57 -37.02 -5.07
N MET A 582 1.28 -37.31 -5.26
CA MET A 582 0.19 -36.54 -4.64
C MET A 582 0.12 -36.76 -3.12
N GLY A 583 0.33 -37.99 -2.64
CA GLY A 583 0.47 -38.27 -1.21
C GLY A 583 1.70 -37.56 -0.62
N GLY A 584 2.81 -37.55 -1.36
CA GLY A 584 4.03 -36.82 -1.03
C GLY A 584 3.81 -35.31 -0.95
N VAL A 585 3.00 -34.73 -1.84
CA VAL A 585 2.55 -33.33 -1.75
C VAL A 585 1.87 -33.09 -0.41
N VAL A 586 0.84 -33.87 -0.07
CA VAL A 586 0.10 -33.68 1.20
C VAL A 586 1.03 -33.81 2.42
N VAL A 587 1.88 -34.84 2.45
CA VAL A 587 2.84 -35.04 3.55
C VAL A 587 3.85 -33.90 3.61
N LEU A 588 4.35 -33.44 2.47
CA LEU A 588 5.30 -32.32 2.40
C LEU A 588 4.67 -31.03 2.89
N TYR A 589 3.43 -30.74 2.48
CA TYR A 589 2.67 -29.58 2.95
C TYR A 589 2.50 -29.62 4.46
N VAL A 590 2.01 -30.74 5.01
CA VAL A 590 1.80 -30.90 6.45
C VAL A 590 3.13 -30.81 7.21
N ALA A 591 4.17 -31.50 6.76
CA ALA A 591 5.47 -31.52 7.42
C ALA A 591 6.16 -30.15 7.39
N LEU A 592 6.14 -29.45 6.24
CA LEU A 592 6.67 -28.10 6.13
C LEU A 592 5.86 -27.12 6.96
N GLN A 593 4.53 -27.23 6.98
CA GLN A 593 3.67 -26.38 7.81
C GLN A 593 3.94 -26.62 9.31
N MET A 594 4.06 -27.87 9.75
CA MET A 594 4.36 -28.19 11.15
C MET A 594 5.77 -27.76 11.57
N LYS A 595 6.77 -27.94 10.70
CA LYS A 595 8.17 -27.62 10.98
C LYS A 595 8.45 -26.12 10.92
N ARG A 596 7.93 -25.45 9.89
CA ARG A 596 8.26 -24.05 9.59
C ARG A 596 7.19 -23.05 10.06
N ARG A 597 6.00 -23.52 10.44
CA ARG A 597 4.87 -22.70 10.91
C ARG A 597 4.60 -21.50 9.99
N ILE A 598 4.58 -21.76 8.69
CA ILE A 598 4.48 -20.71 7.66
C ILE A 598 3.17 -19.92 7.91
N PRO A 599 3.22 -18.58 8.05
CA PRO A 599 2.03 -17.77 8.27
C PRO A 599 1.05 -17.89 7.10
N VAL A 600 -0.25 -17.72 7.38
CA VAL A 600 -1.27 -17.68 6.33
C VAL A 600 -1.18 -16.31 5.65
N GLY A 601 -0.85 -16.27 4.36
CA GLY A 601 -0.66 -15.04 3.59
C GLY A 601 -0.28 -15.30 2.13
N VAL A 602 -0.02 -14.24 1.34
CA VAL A 602 0.34 -14.34 -0.10
C VAL A 602 1.62 -15.18 -0.30
N GLU A 603 2.54 -15.08 0.65
CA GLU A 603 3.80 -15.84 0.72
C GLU A 603 3.62 -17.33 1.08
N TRP A 604 2.43 -17.75 1.53
CA TRP A 604 2.23 -19.15 1.95
C TRP A 604 2.54 -20.12 0.82
N VAL A 605 2.14 -19.79 -0.41
CA VAL A 605 2.36 -20.63 -1.60
C VAL A 605 3.85 -20.75 -1.96
N SER A 606 4.65 -19.69 -1.75
CA SER A 606 6.09 -19.70 -2.08
C SER A 606 6.89 -20.64 -1.18
N GLY A 607 6.37 -20.98 0.01
CA GLY A 607 6.95 -21.96 0.92
C GLY A 607 6.90 -23.42 0.44
N PHE A 608 6.10 -23.73 -0.59
CA PHE A 608 5.84 -25.10 -1.05
C PHE A 608 6.21 -25.35 -2.53
N LEU A 609 7.16 -24.58 -3.09
CA LEU A 609 7.56 -24.70 -4.51
C LEU A 609 7.89 -26.14 -4.94
N ILE A 610 8.49 -26.95 -4.07
CA ILE A 610 8.81 -28.37 -4.36
C ILE A 610 7.54 -29.21 -4.60
N ALA A 611 6.41 -28.86 -4.00
CA ALA A 611 5.16 -29.59 -4.20
C ALA A 611 4.57 -29.40 -5.61
N HIS A 612 4.90 -28.28 -6.27
CA HIS A 612 4.57 -28.05 -7.67
C HIS A 612 5.26 -29.10 -8.57
N GLU A 613 6.55 -29.36 -8.36
CA GLU A 613 7.31 -30.35 -9.12
C GLU A 613 6.72 -31.77 -8.97
N LEU A 614 6.34 -32.16 -7.75
CA LEU A 614 5.69 -33.45 -7.49
C LEU A 614 4.35 -33.58 -8.22
N THR A 615 3.57 -32.50 -8.28
CA THR A 615 2.29 -32.48 -9.00
C THR A 615 2.50 -32.62 -10.51
N LEU A 616 3.52 -31.96 -11.07
CA LEU A 616 3.87 -32.11 -12.48
C LEU A 616 4.35 -33.53 -12.80
N ILE A 617 5.18 -34.15 -11.93
CA ILE A 617 5.59 -35.55 -12.08
C ILE A 617 4.34 -36.46 -12.12
N ALA A 618 3.36 -36.24 -11.25
CA ALA A 618 2.12 -37.01 -11.24
C ALA A 618 1.34 -36.91 -12.57
N VAL A 619 1.14 -35.68 -13.07
CA VAL A 619 0.42 -35.43 -14.32
C VAL A 619 1.16 -36.05 -15.51
N PHE A 620 2.47 -35.84 -15.61
CA PHE A 620 3.25 -36.35 -16.73
C PHE A 620 3.47 -37.86 -16.68
N CYS A 621 3.40 -38.52 -15.52
CA CYS A 621 3.36 -39.98 -15.46
C CYS A 621 2.09 -40.55 -16.10
N VAL A 622 0.93 -39.90 -15.95
CA VAL A 622 -0.32 -40.30 -16.63
C VAL A 622 -0.22 -40.08 -18.14
N VAL A 623 0.40 -38.98 -18.58
CA VAL A 623 0.67 -38.71 -20.00
C VAL A 623 1.64 -39.76 -20.58
N ALA A 624 2.72 -40.06 -19.86
CA ALA A 624 3.72 -41.06 -20.25
C ALA A 624 3.10 -42.46 -20.39
N GLU A 625 2.17 -42.83 -19.49
CA GLU A 625 1.42 -44.07 -19.61
C GLU A 625 0.63 -44.14 -20.93
N THR A 626 -0.01 -43.04 -21.30
CA THR A 626 -0.80 -42.94 -22.53
C THR A 626 0.09 -43.08 -23.77
N LEU A 627 1.24 -42.39 -23.79
CA LEU A 627 2.23 -42.46 -24.87
C LEU A 627 2.83 -43.86 -25.01
N LEU A 628 3.19 -44.51 -23.90
CA LEU A 628 3.72 -45.86 -23.89
C LEU A 628 2.69 -46.92 -24.31
N ARG A 629 1.41 -46.72 -23.98
CA ARG A 629 0.30 -47.57 -24.46
C ARG A 629 0.09 -47.40 -25.96
N PHE A 630 0.22 -46.18 -26.48
CA PHE A 630 0.13 -45.90 -27.90
C PHE A 630 1.28 -46.55 -28.68
N ALA A 631 2.52 -46.36 -28.23
CA ALA A 631 3.71 -46.96 -28.83
C ALA A 631 3.65 -48.51 -28.86
N ALA A 632 3.03 -49.13 -27.84
CA ALA A 632 2.86 -50.58 -27.78
C ALA A 632 1.83 -51.15 -28.78
N ARG A 633 0.98 -50.32 -29.38
CA ARG A 633 -0.02 -50.74 -30.39
C ARG A 633 0.52 -50.68 -31.82
N ILE A 634 1.64 -50.00 -32.04
CA ILE A 634 2.28 -49.88 -33.36
C ILE A 634 3.06 -51.19 -33.60
N ARG A 635 2.45 -52.15 -34.29
CA ARG A 635 3.16 -53.36 -34.76
C ARG A 635 4.16 -52.97 -35.86
N PRO A 636 5.38 -53.55 -35.90
CA PRO A 636 6.20 -53.47 -37.10
C PRO A 636 5.45 -54.17 -38.25
N LYS A 637 5.42 -53.55 -39.44
CA LYS A 637 5.07 -54.28 -40.67
C LYS A 637 6.10 -55.40 -40.82
N ALA A 638 5.64 -56.65 -40.90
CA ALA A 638 6.50 -57.76 -41.27
C ALA A 638 7.05 -57.49 -42.68
N ALA A 639 8.37 -57.65 -42.84
CA ALA A 639 9.02 -57.74 -44.14
C ALA A 639 8.79 -59.14 -44.71
#